data_AF-A0A1S3C5L0-F1
#
_entry.id   AF-A0A1S3C5L0-F1
#
_cell.length_a   1.000
_cell.length_b   1.000
_cell.length_c   1.000
_cell.angle_alpha   90.00
_cell.angle_beta   90.00
_cell.angle_gamma   90.00
#
_symmetry.space_group_name_H-M   'P 1'
#
loop_
_entity.id
_entity.type
_entity.pdbx_description
1 polymer ?
#
loop_
_entity_poly.entity_id
_entity_poly.type
_entity_poly.pdbx_seq_one_letter_code
_entity_poly.pdbx_strand_id
1 'polypeptide(L)'
;MDHIRCPEHYSNYGNKDLRRSGQSFDRSRPILTPSLPSEKVLFEDRLQRLSLKAINEFYSARDEQEVALCIKELNSPAFHPTMISLWITDAFERTDLERDLLVKLVVNLSTANDGILNQAHLVKGFEAVLDNLEDALNDAPRASEYLGQILGKVITESMLSLREAADLICQGGEVPGNLLQSGLGADVLGNILKTIKTEKGEGFLTDLLTNSNLRLETFLPHDPVKSRVLEEFI
;
A
#
# COMPACT_ATOMS: atom_id res chain seq x y z
N MET A 1 -42.36 25.17 64.20
CA MET A 1 -43.64 25.84 64.50
C MET A 1 -43.56 27.27 63.99
N ASP A 2 -44.52 27.62 63.12
CA ASP A 2 -45.14 28.94 62.92
C ASP A 2 -44.24 30.12 62.50
N HIS A 3 -44.23 30.54 61.22
CA HIS A 3 -45.22 31.34 60.47
C HIS A 3 -45.03 32.86 60.62
N ILE A 4 -45.36 33.58 59.52
CA ILE A 4 -45.62 35.04 59.37
C ILE A 4 -44.38 35.85 58.93
N ARG A 5 -44.37 36.84 58.01
CA ARG A 5 -45.19 37.39 56.91
C ARG A 5 -44.40 38.65 56.46
N CYS A 6 -44.20 38.91 55.17
CA CYS A 6 -43.70 40.21 54.65
C CYS A 6 -44.77 41.33 54.82
N PRO A 7 -44.65 42.60 54.34
CA PRO A 7 -43.55 43.35 53.68
C PRO A 7 -43.42 44.81 54.21
N GLU A 8 -42.59 45.68 53.61
CA GLU A 8 -43.07 46.95 53.01
C GLU A 8 -41.98 47.77 52.29
N HIS A 9 -42.41 48.25 51.12
CA HIS A 9 -41.78 49.17 50.19
C HIS A 9 -42.01 50.62 50.65
N TYR A 10 -41.02 51.49 50.49
CA TYR A 10 -41.30 52.89 50.13
C TYR A 10 -40.37 53.34 49.01
N SER A 11 -41.01 53.60 47.88
CA SER A 11 -40.50 54.15 46.63
C SER A 11 -40.17 55.65 46.79
N ASN A 12 -39.23 56.19 45.98
CA ASN A 12 -39.60 57.24 45.03
C ASN A 12 -38.47 57.68 44.06
N TYR A 13 -38.77 57.47 42.78
CA TYR A 13 -38.62 58.31 41.58
C TYR A 13 -37.32 59.04 41.24
N GLY A 14 -36.90 58.84 39.98
CA GLY A 14 -36.26 59.90 39.20
C GLY A 14 -35.53 59.44 37.94
N ASN A 15 -36.22 58.79 36.99
CA ASN A 15 -35.64 58.42 35.70
C ASN A 15 -35.81 59.56 34.67
N LYS A 16 -34.75 59.97 33.98
CA LYS A 16 -34.79 60.68 32.69
C LYS A 16 -33.56 60.35 31.85
N ASP A 17 -33.75 59.44 30.90
CA ASP A 17 -32.85 59.14 29.78
C ASP A 17 -32.89 60.22 28.70
N LEU A 18 -31.73 60.56 28.10
CA LEU A 18 -31.61 61.09 26.73
C LEU A 18 -30.27 60.67 26.06
N ARG A 19 -30.33 59.51 25.39
CA ARG A 19 -29.87 59.16 24.02
C ARG A 19 -28.58 59.75 23.39
N ARG A 20 -27.64 58.85 23.05
CA ARG A 20 -26.92 58.59 21.75
C ARG A 20 -25.52 58.02 22.06
N SER A 21 -24.89 57.10 21.35
CA SER A 21 -25.13 56.30 20.13
C SER A 21 -24.03 55.22 20.09
N GLY A 22 -24.30 54.00 19.63
CA GLY A 22 -23.24 53.01 19.36
C GLY A 22 -23.71 51.56 19.30
N GLN A 23 -24.23 51.15 18.13
CA GLN A 23 -24.52 49.76 17.76
C GLN A 23 -23.25 48.91 17.72
N SER A 24 -23.34 47.66 18.18
CA SER A 24 -22.80 46.50 17.46
C SER A 24 -23.39 45.23 18.07
N PHE A 25 -24.26 44.56 17.30
CA PHE A 25 -24.59 43.17 17.52
C PHE A 25 -23.41 42.35 17.00
N ASP A 26 -22.73 41.58 17.83
CA ASP A 26 -21.91 40.49 17.33
C ASP A 26 -22.53 39.14 17.70
N ARG A 27 -22.85 38.45 16.62
CA ARG A 27 -23.60 37.21 16.52
C ARG A 27 -22.51 36.15 16.49
N SER A 28 -22.26 35.47 17.60
CA SER A 28 -21.31 34.35 17.66
C SER A 28 -21.63 33.35 16.55
N ARG A 29 -20.81 33.38 15.48
CA ARG A 29 -20.85 32.38 14.41
C ARG A 29 -20.46 31.03 15.01
N PRO A 30 -21.09 29.92 14.57
CA PRO A 30 -20.56 28.60 14.87
C PRO A 30 -19.22 28.45 14.15
N ILE A 31 -18.19 28.01 14.89
CA ILE A 31 -16.92 27.58 14.33
C ILE A 31 -17.21 26.31 13.50
N LEU A 32 -17.33 26.48 12.19
CA LEU A 32 -17.22 25.39 11.24
C LEU A 32 -15.77 25.37 10.76
N THR A 33 -14.99 24.35 11.14
CA THR A 33 -14.03 23.66 10.26
C THR A 33 -13.45 22.41 10.93
N PRO A 34 -13.54 21.26 10.27
CA PRO A 34 -12.48 20.27 10.22
C PRO A 34 -11.89 20.25 8.80
N SER A 35 -10.75 20.91 8.59
CA SER A 35 -10.05 20.96 7.29
C SER A 35 -8.83 20.03 7.19
N LEU A 36 -8.82 18.93 7.96
CA LEU A 36 -7.72 17.95 7.98
C LEU A 36 -7.56 17.02 6.75
N PRO A 37 -8.58 16.74 5.91
CA PRO A 37 -8.40 15.80 4.78
C PRO A 37 -7.52 16.35 3.64
N SER A 38 -7.65 17.64 3.33
CA SER A 38 -7.06 18.21 2.10
C SER A 38 -5.53 18.36 2.15
N GLU A 39 -4.96 18.63 3.32
CA GLU A 39 -3.50 18.77 3.49
C GLU A 39 -2.80 17.40 3.49
N LYS A 40 -3.44 16.38 4.08
CA LYS A 40 -2.92 15.01 4.08
C LYS A 40 -2.86 14.43 2.68
N VAL A 41 -3.94 14.57 1.91
CA VAL A 41 -3.98 14.12 0.51
C VAL A 41 -2.89 14.80 -0.32
N LEU A 42 -2.73 16.13 -0.19
CA LEU A 42 -1.67 16.86 -0.91
C LEU A 42 -0.26 16.41 -0.51
N PHE A 43 -0.06 16.06 0.77
CA PHE A 43 1.21 15.53 1.26
C PHE A 43 1.51 14.14 0.71
N GLU A 44 0.53 13.23 0.74
CA GLU A 44 0.65 11.89 0.15
C GLU A 44 0.93 11.97 -1.35
N ASP A 45 0.17 12.77 -2.09
CA ASP A 45 0.40 13.02 -3.53
C ASP A 45 1.82 13.49 -3.82
N ARG A 46 2.37 14.35 -2.96
CA ARG A 46 3.77 14.81 -3.09
C ARG A 46 4.74 13.67 -2.89
N LEU A 47 4.55 12.82 -1.87
CA LEU A 47 5.41 11.65 -1.63
C LEU A 47 5.37 10.69 -2.82
N GLN A 48 4.19 10.38 -3.34
CA GLN A 48 4.01 9.50 -4.50
C GLN A 48 4.73 10.03 -5.74
N ARG A 49 4.57 11.32 -6.06
CA ARG A 49 5.24 11.94 -7.21
C ARG A 49 6.76 11.90 -7.08
N LEU A 50 7.29 12.20 -5.89
CA LEU A 50 8.73 12.18 -5.66
C LEU A 50 9.30 10.76 -5.73
N SER A 51 8.62 9.76 -5.16
CA SER A 51 9.08 8.38 -5.22
C SER A 51 9.02 7.79 -6.63
N LEU A 52 7.97 8.11 -7.40
CA LEU A 52 7.87 7.69 -8.80
C LEU A 52 8.94 8.37 -9.66
N LYS A 53 9.27 9.63 -9.38
CA LYS A 53 10.38 10.31 -10.05
C LYS A 53 11.71 9.60 -9.77
N ALA A 54 11.98 9.23 -8.52
CA ALA A 54 13.22 8.57 -8.13
C ALA A 54 13.42 7.22 -8.85
N ILE A 55 12.39 6.35 -8.89
CA ILE A 55 12.50 5.06 -9.60
C ILE A 55 12.65 5.24 -11.12
N ASN A 56 11.97 6.23 -11.70
CA ASN A 56 12.09 6.55 -13.12
C ASN A 56 13.50 6.99 -13.50
N GLU A 57 14.13 7.84 -12.68
CA GLU A 57 15.51 8.27 -12.89
C GLU A 57 16.49 7.10 -12.71
N PHE A 58 16.25 6.23 -11.73
CA PHE A 58 17.03 5.00 -11.54
C PHE A 58 17.01 4.09 -12.77
N TYR A 59 15.87 4.00 -13.46
CA TYR A 59 15.76 3.24 -14.71
C TYR A 59 16.65 3.75 -15.85
N SER A 60 17.25 4.93 -15.74
CA SER A 60 18.25 5.43 -16.68
C SER A 60 19.65 5.53 -16.06
N ALA A 61 19.75 6.10 -14.86
CA ALA A 61 21.01 6.43 -14.21
C ALA A 61 21.70 5.25 -13.52
N ARG A 62 20.95 4.20 -13.13
CA ARG A 62 21.46 3.04 -12.37
C ARG A 62 22.11 3.41 -11.04
N ASP A 63 21.75 4.55 -10.47
CA ASP A 63 22.32 5.05 -9.22
C ASP A 63 21.43 4.68 -8.03
N GLU A 64 21.77 3.58 -7.36
CA GLU A 64 21.04 3.10 -6.17
C GLU A 64 21.26 4.00 -4.95
N GLN A 65 22.40 4.71 -4.87
CA GLN A 65 22.71 5.61 -3.75
C GLN A 65 21.82 6.84 -3.82
N GLU A 66 21.59 7.39 -5.02
CA GLU A 66 20.68 8.51 -5.21
C GLU A 66 19.25 8.16 -4.82
N VAL A 67 18.78 6.96 -5.17
CA VAL A 67 17.46 6.48 -4.74
C VAL A 67 17.38 6.37 -3.21
N ALA A 68 18.42 5.79 -2.58
CA ALA A 68 18.49 5.66 -1.13
C ALA A 68 18.47 7.04 -0.43
N LEU A 69 19.18 8.04 -0.97
CA LEU A 69 19.15 9.42 -0.49
C LEU A 69 17.76 10.03 -0.65
N CYS A 70 17.15 9.91 -1.84
CA CYS A 70 15.79 10.37 -2.11
C CYS A 70 14.79 9.82 -1.07
N ILE A 71 14.82 8.51 -0.79
CA ILE A 71 13.93 7.89 0.21
C ILE A 71 14.15 8.50 1.60
N LYS A 72 15.40 8.66 2.02
CA LYS A 72 15.73 9.26 3.32
C LYS A 72 15.25 10.70 3.43
N GLU A 73 15.36 11.47 2.36
CA GLU A 73 14.90 12.85 2.29
C GLU A 73 13.38 12.99 2.32
N LEU A 74 12.62 11.97 1.87
CA LEU A 74 11.17 11.92 2.07
C LEU A 74 10.81 11.91 3.57
N ASN A 75 11.69 11.37 4.42
CA ASN A 75 11.56 11.29 5.87
C ASN A 75 10.17 10.79 6.32
N SER A 76 9.67 9.76 5.63
CA SER A 76 8.34 9.19 5.87
C SER A 76 8.37 7.66 5.81
N PRO A 77 8.87 6.96 6.86
CA PRO A 77 8.94 5.50 6.87
C PRO A 77 7.57 4.82 6.69
N ALA A 78 6.50 5.45 7.17
CA ALA A 78 5.13 4.95 7.00
C ALA A 78 4.68 4.87 5.52
N PHE A 79 5.35 5.61 4.63
CA PHE A 79 5.09 5.60 3.19
C PHE A 79 5.83 4.49 2.44
N HIS A 80 6.82 3.82 3.06
CA HIS A 80 7.64 2.80 2.38
C HIS A 80 6.82 1.65 1.77
N PRO A 81 5.77 1.09 2.43
CA PRO A 81 4.92 0.08 1.79
C PRO A 81 4.21 0.61 0.53
N THR A 82 3.64 1.82 0.60
CA THR A 82 2.97 2.47 -0.53
C THR A 82 3.95 2.74 -1.67
N MET A 83 5.17 3.15 -1.36
CA MET A 83 6.23 3.34 -2.33
C MET A 83 6.58 2.05 -3.07
N ILE A 84 6.75 0.94 -2.34
CA ILE A 84 7.02 -0.38 -2.93
C ILE A 84 5.88 -0.78 -3.87
N SER A 85 4.63 -0.62 -3.43
CA SER A 85 3.46 -0.91 -4.26
C SER A 85 3.44 -0.08 -5.55
N LEU A 86 3.66 1.23 -5.46
CA LEU A 86 3.74 2.12 -6.63
C LEU A 86 4.83 1.69 -7.61
N TRP A 87 6.01 1.31 -7.11
CA TRP A 87 7.12 0.90 -7.95
C TRP A 87 6.85 -0.42 -8.66
N ILE A 88 6.25 -1.39 -7.98
CA ILE A 88 5.86 -2.68 -8.58
C ILE A 88 4.79 -2.46 -9.65
N THR A 89 3.77 -1.64 -9.36
CA THR A 89 2.72 -1.31 -10.33
C THR A 89 3.28 -0.58 -11.55
N ASP A 90 4.17 0.41 -11.37
CA ASP A 90 4.88 1.06 -12.50
C ASP A 90 5.66 0.05 -13.33
N ALA A 91 6.28 -0.95 -12.70
CA ALA A 91 7.08 -1.96 -13.38
C ALA A 91 6.29 -2.94 -14.27
N PHE A 92 4.95 -2.98 -14.15
CA PHE A 92 4.11 -3.78 -15.04
C PHE A 92 4.13 -3.27 -16.49
N GLU A 93 4.38 -1.98 -16.71
CA GLU A 93 4.47 -1.40 -18.06
C GLU A 93 5.92 -1.28 -18.57
N ARG A 94 6.89 -1.75 -17.77
CA ARG A 94 8.32 -1.64 -18.06
C ARG A 94 8.86 -2.82 -18.86
N THR A 95 10.12 -2.73 -19.26
CA THR A 95 10.85 -3.84 -19.88
C THR A 95 11.25 -4.91 -18.85
N ASP A 96 11.55 -6.13 -19.31
CA ASP A 96 12.07 -7.20 -18.44
C ASP A 96 13.33 -6.75 -17.68
N LEU A 97 14.24 -6.04 -18.37
CA LEU A 97 15.46 -5.50 -17.77
C LEU A 97 15.15 -4.52 -16.62
N GLU A 98 14.18 -3.63 -16.80
CA GLU A 98 13.81 -2.65 -15.78
C GLU A 98 13.13 -3.32 -14.57
N ARG A 99 12.30 -4.34 -14.78
CA ARG A 99 11.75 -5.17 -13.69
C ARG A 99 12.86 -5.82 -12.87
N ASP A 100 13.88 -6.36 -13.52
CA ASP A 100 15.02 -6.98 -12.85
C ASP A 100 15.82 -5.99 -12.03
N LEU A 101 15.97 -4.78 -12.54
CA LEU A 101 16.63 -3.69 -11.83
C LEU A 101 15.83 -3.21 -10.63
N LEU A 102 14.50 -3.14 -10.75
CA LEU A 102 13.62 -2.85 -9.60
C LEU A 102 13.82 -3.89 -8.50
N VAL A 103 13.77 -5.19 -8.83
CA VAL A 103 13.96 -6.25 -7.83
C VAL A 103 15.32 -6.10 -7.14
N LYS A 104 16.40 -5.91 -7.92
CA LYS A 104 17.74 -5.71 -7.38
C LYS A 104 17.82 -4.49 -6.46
N LEU A 105 17.24 -3.37 -6.87
CA LEU A 105 17.18 -2.15 -6.05
C LEU A 105 16.47 -2.42 -4.72
N VAL A 106 15.29 -3.05 -4.74
CA VAL A 106 14.51 -3.36 -3.54
C VAL A 106 15.27 -4.29 -2.59
N VAL A 107 15.95 -5.31 -3.13
CA VAL A 107 16.84 -6.22 -2.38
C VAL A 107 17.99 -5.45 -1.72
N ASN A 108 18.65 -4.57 -2.48
CA ASN A 108 19.77 -3.78 -1.97
C ASN A 108 19.34 -2.78 -0.90
N LEU A 109 18.20 -2.10 -1.08
CA LEU A 109 17.62 -1.18 -0.08
C LEU A 109 17.19 -1.92 1.20
N SER A 110 16.92 -3.22 1.12
CA SER A 110 16.53 -4.06 2.27
C SER A 110 17.73 -4.66 3.01
N THR A 111 18.85 -4.84 2.33
CA THR A 111 20.05 -5.53 2.86
C THR A 111 21.23 -4.61 3.14
N ALA A 112 21.17 -3.36 2.70
CA ALA A 112 22.16 -2.34 3.05
C ALA A 112 22.27 -2.16 4.57
N ASN A 113 23.45 -1.74 5.04
CA ASN A 113 23.78 -1.63 6.47
C ASN A 113 22.81 -0.75 7.30
N ASP A 114 22.10 0.17 6.65
CA ASP A 114 21.12 1.05 7.25
C ASP A 114 19.67 0.56 7.14
N GLY A 115 19.41 -0.51 6.37
CA GLY A 115 18.11 -1.21 6.31
C GLY A 115 16.94 -0.28 6.03
N ILE A 116 17.03 0.53 4.96
CA ILE A 116 16.00 1.53 4.59
C ILE A 116 14.62 0.85 4.47
N LEU A 117 14.60 -0.32 3.85
CA LEU A 117 13.43 -1.19 3.78
C LEU A 117 13.62 -2.38 4.72
N ASN A 118 12.51 -2.89 5.24
CA ASN A 118 12.49 -4.11 6.04
C ASN A 118 11.42 -5.05 5.49
N GLN A 119 11.42 -6.29 5.98
CA GLN A 119 10.49 -7.32 5.52
C GLN A 119 9.02 -6.91 5.68
N ALA A 120 8.65 -6.21 6.76
CA ALA A 120 7.28 -5.76 6.97
C ALA A 120 6.84 -4.70 5.93
N HIS A 121 7.75 -3.85 5.45
CA HIS A 121 7.47 -2.95 4.35
C HIS A 121 7.23 -3.71 3.04
N LEU A 122 8.03 -4.74 2.76
CA LEU A 122 7.85 -5.59 1.58
C LEU A 122 6.50 -6.31 1.60
N VAL A 123 6.19 -7.01 2.70
CA VAL A 123 4.92 -7.75 2.86
C VAL A 123 3.73 -6.83 2.59
N LYS A 124 3.68 -5.65 3.23
CA LYS A 124 2.58 -4.69 3.04
C LYS A 124 2.55 -4.06 1.65
N GLY A 125 3.72 -3.87 1.03
CA GLY A 125 3.81 -3.38 -0.35
C GLY A 125 3.23 -4.39 -1.34
N PHE A 126 3.59 -5.67 -1.21
CA PHE A 126 3.04 -6.74 -2.04
C PHE A 126 1.55 -6.99 -1.78
N GLU A 127 1.12 -6.95 -0.51
CA GLU A 127 -0.29 -6.99 -0.13
C GLU A 127 -1.10 -5.93 -0.89
N ALA A 128 -0.66 -4.67 -0.85
CA ALA A 128 -1.32 -3.59 -1.56
C ALA A 128 -1.35 -3.78 -3.10
N VAL A 129 -0.33 -4.39 -3.70
CA VAL A 129 -0.34 -4.69 -5.14
C VAL A 129 -1.32 -5.82 -5.46
N LEU A 130 -1.41 -6.84 -4.62
CA LEU A 130 -2.36 -7.95 -4.79
C LEU A 130 -3.80 -7.48 -4.63
N ASP A 131 -4.08 -6.59 -3.67
CA ASP A 131 -5.40 -5.99 -3.47
C ASP A 131 -5.90 -5.22 -4.70
N ASN A 132 -4.98 -4.56 -5.41
CA ASN A 132 -5.30 -3.73 -6.59
C ASN A 132 -4.95 -4.43 -7.92
N LEU A 133 -4.66 -5.73 -7.91
CA LEU A 133 -4.19 -6.43 -9.12
C LEU A 133 -5.24 -6.45 -10.22
N GLU A 134 -6.52 -6.61 -9.86
CA GLU A 134 -7.64 -6.61 -10.82
C GLU A 134 -7.76 -5.28 -11.55
N ASP A 135 -7.58 -4.17 -10.83
CA ASP A 135 -7.56 -2.83 -11.43
C ASP A 135 -6.33 -2.63 -12.32
N ALA A 136 -5.16 -3.08 -11.86
CA ALA A 136 -3.92 -2.97 -12.62
C ALA A 136 -3.96 -3.73 -13.96
N LEU A 137 -4.77 -4.79 -14.08
CA LEU A 137 -4.97 -5.51 -15.34
C LEU A 137 -5.65 -4.67 -16.43
N ASN A 138 -6.40 -3.63 -16.05
CA ASN A 138 -7.01 -2.71 -17.01
C ASN A 138 -5.95 -1.92 -17.79
N ASP A 139 -4.87 -1.54 -17.12
CA ASP A 139 -3.76 -0.79 -17.73
C ASP A 139 -2.69 -1.74 -18.28
N ALA A 140 -2.39 -2.83 -17.57
CA ALA A 140 -1.36 -3.81 -17.92
C ALA A 140 -1.92 -5.25 -17.93
N PRO A 141 -2.36 -5.78 -19.09
CA PRO A 141 -2.97 -7.12 -19.18
C PRO A 141 -2.09 -8.29 -18.73
N ARG A 142 -0.78 -8.08 -18.57
CA ARG A 142 0.20 -9.06 -18.08
C ARG A 142 0.62 -8.82 -16.63
N ALA A 143 -0.09 -7.97 -15.89
CA ALA A 143 0.25 -7.61 -14.51
C ALA A 143 0.40 -8.84 -13.60
N SER A 144 -0.50 -9.83 -13.69
CA SER A 144 -0.41 -11.07 -12.89
C SER A 144 0.85 -11.88 -13.18
N GLU A 145 1.25 -11.96 -14.45
CA GLU A 145 2.49 -12.62 -14.88
C GLU A 145 3.71 -11.88 -14.31
N TYR A 146 3.78 -10.56 -14.50
CA TYR A 146 4.90 -9.75 -14.05
C TYR A 146 5.01 -9.69 -12.53
N LEU A 147 3.89 -9.64 -11.81
CA LEU A 147 3.86 -9.74 -10.36
C LEU A 147 4.43 -11.07 -9.88
N GLY A 148 4.03 -12.18 -10.52
CA GLY A 148 4.57 -13.50 -10.22
C GLY A 148 6.07 -13.59 -10.46
N GLN A 149 6.57 -12.98 -11.54
CA GLN A 149 8.01 -12.90 -11.82
C GLN A 149 8.77 -12.11 -10.74
N ILE A 150 8.26 -10.94 -10.37
CA ILE A 150 8.86 -10.09 -9.33
C ILE A 150 8.90 -10.83 -7.99
N LEU A 151 7.77 -11.42 -7.56
CA LEU A 151 7.69 -12.21 -6.32
C LEU A 151 8.63 -13.41 -6.35
N GLY A 152 8.70 -14.13 -7.49
CA GLY A 152 9.62 -15.25 -7.67
C GLY A 152 11.07 -14.84 -7.42
N LYS A 153 11.51 -13.72 -8.00
CA LYS A 153 12.88 -13.22 -7.81
C LYS A 153 13.13 -12.77 -6.36
N VAL A 154 12.18 -12.07 -5.75
CA VAL A 154 12.26 -11.66 -4.33
C VAL A 154 12.36 -12.88 -3.39
N ILE A 155 11.65 -13.96 -3.69
CA ILE A 155 11.75 -15.23 -2.94
C ILE A 155 13.12 -15.88 -3.15
N THR A 156 13.66 -15.87 -4.37
CA THR A 156 15.00 -16.43 -4.63
C THR A 156 16.13 -15.67 -3.92
N GLU A 157 15.90 -14.41 -3.58
CA GLU A 157 16.79 -13.57 -2.77
C GLU A 157 16.51 -13.67 -1.26
N SER A 158 15.62 -14.58 -0.84
CA SER A 158 15.26 -14.82 0.58
C SER A 158 14.66 -13.62 1.31
N MET A 159 14.07 -12.67 0.57
CA MET A 159 13.39 -11.50 1.15
C MET A 159 11.96 -11.81 1.60
N LEU A 160 11.31 -12.77 0.95
CA LEU A 160 10.02 -13.34 1.30
C LEU A 160 10.07 -14.85 1.13
N SER A 161 9.37 -15.59 1.99
CA SER A 161 9.19 -17.02 1.78
C SER A 161 8.06 -17.30 0.78
N LEU A 162 8.13 -18.47 0.13
CA LEU A 162 7.04 -18.94 -0.72
C LEU A 162 5.71 -19.05 0.04
N ARG A 163 5.78 -19.40 1.33
CA ARG A 163 4.59 -19.50 2.19
C ARG A 163 3.95 -18.13 2.45
N GLU A 164 4.75 -17.11 2.78
CA GLU A 164 4.23 -15.75 2.97
C GLU A 164 3.61 -15.22 1.68
N ALA A 165 4.26 -15.42 0.53
CA ALA A 165 3.69 -15.02 -0.76
C ALA A 165 2.36 -15.72 -1.05
N ALA A 166 2.28 -17.03 -0.77
CA ALA A 166 1.05 -17.80 -0.94
C ALA A 166 -0.08 -17.33 0.01
N ASP A 167 0.24 -17.02 1.27
CA ASP A 167 -0.74 -16.50 2.23
C ASP A 167 -1.25 -15.12 1.79
N LEU A 168 -0.38 -14.25 1.27
CA LEU A 168 -0.77 -12.97 0.67
C LEU A 168 -1.69 -13.16 -0.54
N ILE A 169 -1.36 -14.08 -1.45
CA ILE A 169 -2.20 -14.37 -2.64
C ILE A 169 -3.59 -14.88 -2.21
N CYS A 170 -3.66 -15.74 -1.19
CA CYS A 170 -4.92 -16.25 -0.64
C CYS A 170 -5.81 -15.14 -0.06
N GLN A 171 -5.20 -14.10 0.49
CA GLN A 171 -5.90 -12.98 1.12
C GLN A 171 -6.11 -11.79 0.17
N GLY A 172 -5.49 -11.80 -1.01
CA GLY A 172 -5.50 -10.66 -1.91
C GLY A 172 -6.79 -10.49 -2.72
N GLY A 173 -6.87 -9.30 -3.31
CA GLY A 173 -7.98 -8.78 -4.11
C GLY A 173 -8.79 -7.74 -3.33
N GLU A 174 -9.70 -7.03 -4.00
CA GLU A 174 -10.53 -5.98 -3.36
C GLU A 174 -11.28 -6.50 -2.12
N VAL A 175 -11.64 -7.79 -2.14
CA VAL A 175 -12.15 -8.54 -1.00
C VAL A 175 -11.25 -9.76 -0.77
N PRO A 176 -10.94 -10.13 0.49
CA PRO A 176 -10.08 -11.27 0.75
C PRO A 176 -10.53 -12.57 0.09
N GLY A 177 -9.61 -13.17 -0.68
CA GLY A 177 -9.85 -14.39 -1.45
C GLY A 177 -10.45 -14.16 -2.84
N ASN A 178 -10.65 -12.92 -3.27
CA ASN A 178 -11.17 -12.63 -4.61
C ASN A 178 -10.22 -13.13 -5.71
N LEU A 179 -8.90 -13.01 -5.50
CA LEU A 179 -7.90 -13.52 -6.46
C LEU A 179 -8.00 -15.04 -6.68
N LEU A 180 -8.39 -15.81 -5.67
CA LEU A 180 -8.60 -17.25 -5.82
C LEU A 180 -9.83 -17.55 -6.69
N GLN A 181 -10.91 -16.80 -6.50
CA GLN A 181 -12.16 -16.97 -7.24
C GLN A 181 -12.05 -16.52 -8.71
N SER A 182 -11.27 -15.47 -8.95
CA SER A 182 -11.01 -14.95 -10.30
C SER A 182 -10.02 -15.81 -11.09
N GLY A 183 -9.20 -16.62 -10.41
CA GLY A 183 -8.14 -17.43 -11.00
C GLY A 183 -6.79 -16.71 -11.10
N LEU A 184 -6.76 -15.39 -10.81
CA LEU A 184 -5.54 -14.60 -10.81
C LEU A 184 -4.54 -15.07 -9.76
N GLY A 185 -5.01 -15.59 -8.63
CA GLY A 185 -4.14 -16.17 -7.60
C GLY A 185 -3.36 -17.38 -8.12
N ALA A 186 -3.98 -18.23 -8.94
CA ALA A 186 -3.29 -19.33 -9.62
C ALA A 186 -2.28 -18.81 -10.64
N ASP A 187 -2.63 -17.77 -11.41
CA ASP A 187 -1.72 -17.18 -12.38
C ASP A 187 -0.47 -16.59 -11.71
N VAL A 188 -0.64 -15.82 -10.64
CA VAL A 188 0.48 -15.23 -9.89
C VAL A 188 1.34 -16.34 -9.30
N LEU A 189 0.74 -17.32 -8.60
CA LEU A 189 1.50 -18.41 -7.99
C LEU A 189 2.22 -19.27 -9.04
N GLY A 190 1.57 -19.63 -10.14
CA GLY A 190 2.19 -20.38 -11.22
C GLY A 190 3.40 -19.65 -11.81
N ASN A 191 3.30 -18.33 -11.99
CA ASN A 191 4.44 -17.53 -12.47
C ASN A 191 5.56 -17.40 -11.42
N ILE A 192 5.25 -17.37 -10.12
CA ILE A 192 6.27 -17.46 -9.05
C ILE A 192 7.07 -18.76 -9.20
N LEU A 193 6.38 -19.91 -9.27
CA LEU A 193 7.04 -21.21 -9.36
C LEU A 193 7.86 -21.34 -10.65
N LYS A 194 7.33 -20.85 -11.76
CA LYS A 194 8.02 -20.79 -13.05
C LYS A 194 9.30 -19.97 -12.97
N THR A 195 9.24 -18.77 -12.40
CA THR A 195 10.43 -17.92 -12.23
C THR A 195 11.46 -18.56 -11.33
N ILE A 196 11.05 -19.15 -10.20
CA ILE A 196 11.98 -19.86 -9.30
C ILE A 196 12.66 -21.03 -10.02
N LYS A 197 11.91 -21.82 -10.78
CA LYS A 197 12.44 -22.92 -11.62
C LYS A 197 13.45 -22.41 -12.64
N THR A 198 13.17 -21.30 -13.31
CA THR A 198 14.09 -20.70 -14.29
C THR A 198 15.36 -20.15 -13.66
N GLU A 199 15.26 -19.47 -12.50
CA GLU A 199 16.39 -18.79 -11.86
C GLU A 199 17.29 -19.73 -11.04
N LYS A 200 16.71 -20.72 -10.34
CA LYS A 200 17.43 -21.60 -9.40
C LYS A 200 17.36 -23.10 -9.74
N GLY A 201 16.55 -23.48 -10.73
CA GLY A 201 16.41 -24.87 -11.18
C GLY A 201 15.37 -25.69 -10.40
N GLU A 202 15.07 -26.88 -10.94
CA GLU A 202 14.01 -27.77 -10.43
C GLU A 202 14.25 -28.28 -9.00
N GLY A 203 15.51 -28.59 -8.67
CA GLY A 203 15.85 -29.10 -7.34
C GLY A 203 15.53 -28.09 -6.25
N PHE A 204 15.93 -26.83 -6.44
CA PHE A 204 15.61 -25.74 -5.51
C PHE A 204 14.10 -25.52 -5.37
N LEU A 205 13.36 -25.53 -6.48
CA LEU A 205 11.90 -25.43 -6.46
C LEU A 205 11.26 -26.56 -5.64
N THR A 206 11.71 -27.79 -5.84
CA THR A 206 11.18 -28.99 -5.15
C THR A 206 11.41 -28.90 -3.64
N ASP A 207 12.61 -28.50 -3.23
CA ASP A 207 12.94 -28.28 -1.83
C ASP A 207 12.07 -27.17 -1.22
N LEU A 208 11.89 -26.07 -1.94
CA LEU A 208 11.08 -24.93 -1.50
C LEU A 208 9.60 -25.32 -1.32
N LEU A 209 9.02 -26.04 -2.28
CA LEU A 209 7.65 -26.56 -2.20
C LEU A 209 7.48 -27.49 -0.99
N THR A 210 8.40 -28.43 -0.82
CA THR A 210 8.40 -29.38 0.31
C THR A 210 8.43 -28.65 1.66
N ASN A 211 9.28 -27.64 1.80
CA ASN A 211 9.43 -26.87 3.04
C ASN A 211 8.25 -25.92 3.31
N SER A 212 7.58 -25.44 2.26
CA SER A 212 6.47 -24.49 2.39
C SER A 212 5.17 -25.11 2.91
N ASN A 213 5.02 -26.44 2.82
CA ASN A 213 3.78 -27.17 3.11
C ASN A 213 2.55 -26.60 2.38
N LEU A 214 2.75 -26.06 1.17
CA LEU A 214 1.68 -25.52 0.35
C LEU A 214 0.90 -26.64 -0.35
N ARG A 215 -0.40 -26.42 -0.47
CA ARG A 215 -1.30 -27.24 -1.28
C ARG A 215 -1.66 -26.43 -2.52
N LEU A 216 -1.00 -26.69 -3.64
CA LEU A 216 -1.21 -25.91 -4.87
C LEU A 216 -2.66 -25.98 -5.35
N GLU A 217 -3.36 -27.06 -5.02
CA GLU A 217 -4.76 -27.29 -5.36
C GLU A 217 -5.70 -26.26 -4.71
N THR A 218 -5.30 -25.60 -3.61
CA THR A 218 -6.13 -24.55 -2.98
C THR A 218 -6.18 -23.27 -3.80
N PHE A 219 -5.28 -23.11 -4.77
CA PHE A 219 -5.20 -21.94 -5.62
C PHE A 219 -5.93 -22.13 -6.95
N LEU A 220 -6.27 -23.36 -7.33
CA LEU A 220 -6.96 -23.63 -8.58
C LEU A 220 -8.38 -23.05 -8.56
N PRO A 221 -8.78 -22.28 -9.59
CA PRO A 221 -10.14 -21.77 -9.68
C PRO A 221 -11.13 -22.93 -9.86
N HIS A 222 -12.37 -22.74 -9.38
CA HIS A 222 -13.44 -23.73 -9.57
C HIS A 222 -13.79 -23.98 -11.05
N ASP A 223 -13.41 -23.06 -11.95
CA ASP A 223 -13.57 -23.19 -13.40
C ASP A 223 -12.19 -23.28 -14.08
N PRO A 224 -11.82 -24.44 -14.68
CA PRO A 224 -10.50 -24.71 -15.26
C PRO A 224 -10.20 -23.88 -16.52
N VAL A 225 -11.15 -23.10 -17.04
CA VAL A 225 -10.91 -22.22 -18.19
C VAL A 225 -10.14 -20.95 -17.81
N LYS A 226 -10.08 -20.59 -16.52
CA LYS A 226 -9.60 -19.28 -16.07
C LYS A 226 -8.09 -19.14 -15.89
N SER A 227 -7.36 -20.21 -15.58
CA SER A 227 -5.89 -20.19 -15.39
C SER A 227 -5.29 -21.57 -15.67
N ARG A 228 -4.14 -21.61 -16.35
CA ARG A 228 -3.43 -22.86 -16.69
C ARG A 228 -1.97 -22.90 -16.23
N VAL A 229 -1.42 -21.78 -15.77
CA VAL A 229 0.02 -21.69 -15.47
C VAL A 229 0.38 -22.58 -14.28
N LEU A 230 -0.48 -22.64 -13.26
CA LEU A 230 -0.24 -23.45 -12.06
C LEU A 230 -0.41 -24.95 -12.31
N GLU A 231 -1.21 -25.36 -13.30
CA GLU A 231 -1.44 -26.76 -13.65
C GLU A 231 -0.15 -27.48 -14.11
N GLU A 232 0.85 -26.73 -14.60
CA GLU A 232 2.16 -27.30 -14.99
C GLU A 232 2.95 -27.87 -13.80
N PHE A 233 2.55 -27.56 -12.57
CA PHE A 233 3.27 -27.89 -11.32
C PHE A 233 2.51 -28.85 -10.41
N ILE A 234 1.33 -29.33 -10.82
CA ILE A 234 0.48 -30.28 -10.08
C ILE A 234 0.51 -31.63 -10.79
#